data_AF-A0A225NA89-F1
#
_entry.id   AF-A0A225NA89-F1
#
_cell.length_a   1.000
_cell.length_b   1.000
_cell.length_c   1.000
_cell.angle_alpha   90.00
_cell.angle_beta   90.00
_cell.angle_gamma   90.00
#
_symmetry.space_group_name_H-M   'P 1'
#
loop_
_entity.id
_entity.type
_entity.pdbx_description
1 polymer ?
#
loop_
_entity_poly.entity_id
_entity_poly.type
_entity_poly.pdbx_seq_one_letter_code
_entity_poly.pdbx_strand_id
1 'polypeptide(L)'
;MVRETFIMTPKEGAPDYLTSEQAPTKAQLREQRMELWNDVEAREKGKTARLGRELQLGFAYELNHADQRALVEEFVKRYATEGGEREIKVQVKTKAGTRIDTKKVQINFVADVAMHDYGKRIPFAGASDEQRAKIRNWAEAGIPFVSAEDAKGMESAHVRENHDRHGNITSYQIYQPHAHVRITPRTVENGEWSNDKFASRVLNEHNFAMNLRYDWEHLQNTYLERAGSDVRVTCTPEVQDGYPLHVQTETKDPVTRNIEERLSEKSEPISEEVAAEREKQRERNQEAQEKLAIDDEFREVHKETLRELQIDQFQEENSGDAPEAQQYRIVEWYRNVGRRLEGWRDAVPEKAAQWQERLQSMKPRLKAWFGYSPPDPEDTASRNGADPPEPQRTEPEHDR
;
A
#
# COMPACT_ATOMS: atom_id res chain seq x y z
N MET A 1 3.52 -23.00 9.98
CA MET A 1 2.83 -24.18 10.57
C MET A 1 1.37 -23.83 10.55
N VAL A 2 0.50 -24.75 10.13
CA VAL A 2 -0.93 -24.47 10.00
C VAL A 2 -1.53 -24.42 11.40
N ARG A 3 -2.11 -23.28 11.79
CA ARG A 3 -2.84 -23.10 13.03
C ARG A 3 -4.20 -23.80 12.93
N GLU A 4 -4.92 -23.47 11.88
CA GLU A 4 -6.30 -23.88 11.70
C GLU A 4 -6.64 -24.02 10.21
N THR A 5 -7.56 -24.91 9.89
CA THR A 5 -8.12 -25.01 8.54
C THR A 5 -9.62 -25.23 8.61
N PHE A 6 -10.36 -24.72 7.64
CA PHE A 6 -11.81 -24.93 7.50
C PHE A 6 -12.24 -24.68 6.05
N ILE A 7 -13.41 -25.19 5.67
CA ILE A 7 -14.03 -24.94 4.36
C ILE A 7 -15.23 -24.03 4.59
N MET A 8 -15.33 -22.98 3.79
CA MET A 8 -16.50 -22.11 3.75
C MET A 8 -17.28 -22.40 2.47
N THR A 9 -18.58 -22.62 2.64
CA THR A 9 -19.52 -22.88 1.55
C THR A 9 -20.50 -21.73 1.42
N PRO A 10 -21.12 -21.53 0.25
CA PRO A 10 -22.30 -20.70 0.12
C PRO A 10 -23.40 -21.16 1.08
N LYS A 11 -24.27 -20.21 1.46
CA LYS A 11 -25.39 -20.46 2.36
C LYS A 11 -26.35 -21.53 1.82
N GLU A 12 -26.51 -21.57 0.50
CA GLU A 12 -27.39 -22.51 -0.19
C GLU A 12 -26.67 -23.11 -1.40
N GLY A 13 -27.00 -24.36 -1.73
CA GLY A 13 -26.57 -25.01 -2.98
C GLY A 13 -25.16 -25.61 -2.97
N ALA A 14 -24.50 -25.70 -1.82
CA ALA A 14 -23.24 -26.42 -1.69
C ALA A 14 -23.43 -27.95 -1.71
N PRO A 15 -22.47 -28.73 -2.24
CA PRO A 15 -22.53 -30.19 -2.23
C PRO A 15 -22.73 -30.77 -0.84
N ASP A 16 -23.53 -31.84 -0.74
CA ASP A 16 -23.89 -32.50 0.52
C ASP A 16 -22.67 -32.94 1.35
N TYR A 17 -21.59 -33.40 0.70
CA TYR A 17 -20.37 -33.81 1.41
C TYR A 17 -19.66 -32.65 2.11
N LEU A 18 -19.93 -31.40 1.72
CA LEU A 18 -19.41 -30.19 2.38
C LEU A 18 -20.36 -29.59 3.40
N THR A 19 -21.62 -30.05 3.44
CA THR A 19 -22.63 -29.51 4.33
C THR A 19 -22.95 -30.53 5.42
N SER A 20 -22.70 -30.15 6.67
CA SER A 20 -23.07 -30.96 7.83
C SER A 20 -23.65 -30.09 8.93
N GLU A 21 -24.70 -30.57 9.59
CA GLU A 21 -25.33 -29.86 10.72
C GLU A 21 -24.38 -29.68 11.91
N GLN A 22 -23.41 -30.59 12.05
CA GLN A 22 -22.37 -30.55 13.07
C GLN A 22 -21.04 -30.13 12.45
N ALA A 23 -20.21 -29.44 13.24
CA ALA A 23 -18.86 -29.11 12.82
C ALA A 23 -18.05 -30.41 12.56
N PRO A 24 -17.36 -30.54 11.41
CA PRO A 24 -16.63 -31.75 11.08
C PRO A 24 -15.44 -31.95 12.02
N THR A 25 -15.16 -33.20 12.37
CA THR A 25 -13.90 -33.57 13.03
C THR A 25 -12.71 -33.30 12.10
N LYS A 26 -11.48 -33.23 12.63
CA LYS A 26 -10.26 -33.05 11.82
C LYS A 26 -10.09 -34.12 10.72
N ALA A 27 -10.52 -35.35 10.99
CA ALA A 27 -10.45 -36.45 10.02
C ALA A 27 -11.47 -36.24 8.89
N GLN A 28 -12.72 -35.92 9.23
CA GLN A 28 -13.77 -35.61 8.26
C GLN A 28 -13.39 -34.40 7.41
N LEU A 29 -12.90 -33.32 8.02
CA LEU A 29 -12.47 -32.14 7.26
C LEU A 29 -11.35 -32.46 6.26
N ARG A 30 -10.43 -33.36 6.62
CA ARG A 30 -9.38 -33.81 5.70
C ARG A 30 -9.95 -34.59 4.52
N GLU A 31 -10.94 -35.45 4.77
CA GLU A 31 -11.65 -36.22 3.74
C GLU A 31 -12.45 -35.29 2.83
N GLN A 32 -13.26 -34.39 3.39
CA GLN A 32 -14.02 -33.37 2.67
C GLN A 32 -13.12 -32.50 1.78
N ARG A 33 -11.96 -32.07 2.28
CA ARG A 33 -10.98 -31.29 1.50
C ARG A 33 -10.40 -32.11 0.35
N MET A 34 -10.10 -33.38 0.58
CA MET A 34 -9.60 -34.26 -0.46
C MET A 34 -10.66 -34.46 -1.54
N GLU A 35 -11.90 -34.73 -1.14
CA GLU A 35 -13.04 -34.88 -2.04
C GLU A 35 -13.28 -33.61 -2.85
N LEU A 36 -13.34 -32.45 -2.21
CA LEU A 36 -13.46 -31.13 -2.85
C LEU A 36 -12.45 -30.92 -3.98
N TRP A 37 -11.16 -31.11 -3.69
CA TRP A 37 -10.12 -30.82 -4.68
C TRP A 37 -10.04 -31.91 -5.76
N ASN A 38 -10.31 -33.17 -5.45
CA ASN A 38 -10.47 -34.23 -6.44
C ASN A 38 -11.65 -33.95 -7.39
N ASP A 39 -12.76 -33.45 -6.86
CA ASP A 39 -13.95 -33.06 -7.61
C ASP A 39 -13.67 -31.94 -8.61
N VAL A 40 -12.89 -30.95 -8.17
CA VAL A 40 -12.42 -29.85 -9.01
C VAL A 40 -11.50 -30.41 -10.10
N GLU A 41 -10.50 -31.20 -9.76
CA GLU A 41 -9.58 -31.80 -10.73
C GLU A 41 -10.29 -32.67 -11.78
N ALA A 42 -11.27 -33.48 -11.37
CA ALA A 42 -12.06 -34.31 -12.27
C ALA A 42 -12.87 -33.49 -13.31
N ARG A 43 -13.31 -32.30 -12.92
CA ARG A 43 -14.03 -31.35 -13.80
C ARG A 43 -13.08 -30.53 -14.66
N GLU A 44 -11.85 -30.32 -14.18
CA GLU A 44 -10.83 -29.50 -14.82
C GLU A 44 -9.86 -30.28 -15.71
N LYS A 45 -10.42 -30.89 -16.77
CA LYS A 45 -9.71 -31.80 -17.68
C LYS A 45 -8.70 -31.14 -18.63
N GLY A 46 -8.68 -29.82 -18.72
CA GLY A 46 -7.79 -29.10 -19.63
C GLY A 46 -6.36 -29.02 -19.08
N LYS A 47 -5.35 -29.26 -19.92
CA LYS A 47 -3.93 -29.10 -19.51
C LYS A 47 -3.55 -27.69 -19.04
N THR A 48 -4.34 -26.69 -19.42
CA THR A 48 -4.21 -25.28 -19.00
C THR A 48 -5.37 -24.84 -18.10
N ALA A 49 -6.13 -25.78 -17.54
CA ALA A 49 -7.25 -25.46 -16.67
C ALA A 49 -6.72 -24.87 -15.36
N ARG A 50 -7.44 -23.86 -14.87
CA ARG A 50 -7.16 -23.25 -13.56
C ARG A 50 -7.97 -23.99 -12.52
N LEU A 51 -7.28 -24.58 -11.54
CA LEU A 51 -7.87 -25.38 -10.46
C LEU A 51 -8.38 -24.54 -9.28
N GLY A 52 -8.12 -23.25 -9.26
CA GLY A 52 -8.60 -22.35 -8.21
C GLY A 52 -7.89 -21.01 -8.25
N ARG A 53 -8.33 -20.10 -7.39
CA ARG A 53 -7.67 -18.83 -7.10
C ARG A 53 -7.18 -18.86 -5.66
N GLU A 54 -5.90 -18.62 -5.45
CA GLU A 54 -5.33 -18.48 -4.11
C GLU A 54 -5.17 -17.00 -3.76
N LEU A 55 -5.63 -16.62 -2.58
CA LEU A 55 -5.39 -15.32 -1.95
C LEU A 55 -4.57 -15.58 -0.68
N GLN A 56 -3.52 -14.79 -0.48
CA GLN A 56 -2.75 -14.78 0.76
C GLN A 56 -3.00 -13.46 1.48
N LEU A 57 -3.58 -13.54 2.68
CA LEU A 57 -4.02 -12.41 3.46
C LEU A 57 -3.16 -12.32 4.73
N GLY A 58 -2.45 -11.21 4.92
CA GLY A 58 -1.68 -10.96 6.15
C GLY A 58 -2.56 -10.34 7.22
N PHE A 59 -2.40 -10.80 8.46
CA PHE A 59 -3.05 -10.22 9.64
C PHE A 59 -2.11 -9.25 10.36
N ALA A 60 -2.68 -8.22 10.95
CA ALA A 60 -2.05 -7.32 11.90
C ALA A 60 -1.74 -8.08 13.20
N TYR A 61 -0.60 -7.78 13.81
CA TYR A 61 -0.13 -8.49 15.00
C TYR A 61 -1.00 -8.20 16.23
N GLU A 62 -1.69 -7.06 16.23
CA GLU A 62 -2.55 -6.59 17.31
C GLU A 62 -3.89 -7.34 17.36
N LEU A 63 -4.25 -8.09 16.32
CA LEU A 63 -5.46 -8.90 16.31
C LEU A 63 -5.19 -10.27 16.95
N ASN A 64 -5.98 -10.62 17.95
CA ASN A 64 -5.98 -11.96 18.53
C ASN A 64 -6.51 -13.02 17.54
N HIS A 65 -6.32 -14.30 17.84
CA HIS A 65 -6.72 -15.38 16.95
C HIS A 65 -8.22 -15.44 16.63
N ALA A 66 -9.10 -15.07 17.57
CA ALA A 66 -10.54 -15.08 17.35
C ALA A 66 -10.96 -13.97 16.38
N ASP A 67 -10.41 -12.77 16.52
CA ASP A 67 -10.65 -11.65 15.62
C ASP A 67 -10.07 -11.91 14.24
N GLN A 68 -8.87 -12.50 14.14
CA GLN A 68 -8.30 -12.94 12.86
C GLN A 68 -9.21 -13.94 12.14
N ARG A 69 -9.81 -14.88 12.88
CA ARG A 69 -10.75 -15.86 12.33
C ARG A 69 -12.03 -15.18 11.83
N ALA A 70 -12.64 -14.33 12.64
CA ALA A 70 -13.85 -13.60 12.27
C ALA A 70 -13.62 -12.70 11.05
N LEU A 71 -12.49 -11.99 11.01
CA LEU A 71 -12.08 -11.14 9.90
C LEU A 71 -11.96 -11.92 8.58
N VAL A 72 -11.25 -13.06 8.57
CA VAL A 72 -11.12 -13.85 7.34
C VAL A 72 -12.45 -14.48 6.92
N GLU A 73 -13.28 -14.93 7.87
CA GLU A 73 -14.61 -15.45 7.56
C GLU A 73 -15.51 -14.37 6.93
N GLU A 74 -15.51 -13.15 7.46
CA GLU A 74 -16.27 -12.03 6.90
C GLU A 74 -15.79 -11.68 5.48
N PHE A 75 -14.47 -11.62 5.27
CA PHE A 75 -13.89 -11.34 3.96
C PHE A 75 -14.25 -12.42 2.93
N VAL A 76 -14.11 -13.70 3.30
CA VAL A 76 -14.44 -14.83 2.42
C VAL A 76 -15.93 -14.89 2.12
N LYS A 77 -16.80 -14.58 3.09
CA LYS A 77 -18.25 -14.44 2.86
C LYS A 77 -18.53 -13.40 1.79
N ARG A 78 -17.98 -12.19 1.94
CA ARG A 78 -18.23 -11.06 1.03
C ARG A 78 -17.78 -11.31 -0.41
N TYR A 79 -16.71 -12.08 -0.62
CA TYR A 79 -16.07 -12.18 -1.94
C TYR A 79 -16.14 -13.55 -2.61
N ALA A 80 -16.43 -14.62 -1.85
CA ALA A 80 -16.44 -15.97 -2.38
C ALA A 80 -17.80 -16.66 -2.19
N THR A 81 -18.28 -16.78 -0.95
CA THR A 81 -19.42 -17.66 -0.66
C THR A 81 -20.77 -16.95 -0.73
N GLU A 82 -20.81 -15.63 -0.51
CA GLU A 82 -22.02 -14.80 -0.49
C GLU A 82 -21.79 -13.49 -1.24
N GLY A 83 -21.05 -13.53 -2.34
CA GLY A 83 -20.69 -12.31 -3.09
C GLY A 83 -21.85 -11.66 -3.83
N GLY A 84 -23.01 -12.32 -3.90
CA GLY A 84 -24.21 -11.84 -4.59
C GLY A 84 -24.07 -11.82 -6.11
N GLU A 85 -24.92 -11.06 -6.78
CA GLU A 85 -24.89 -10.94 -8.24
C GLU A 85 -23.77 -10.00 -8.69
N ARG A 86 -23.08 -10.36 -9.77
CA ARG A 86 -22.10 -9.52 -10.45
C ARG A 86 -22.32 -9.56 -11.96
N GLU A 87 -21.93 -8.49 -12.63
CA GLU A 87 -21.96 -8.40 -14.08
C GLU A 87 -20.56 -8.65 -14.65
N ILE A 88 -20.46 -9.53 -15.63
CA ILE A 88 -19.23 -9.81 -16.35
C ILE A 88 -19.38 -9.48 -17.83
N LYS A 89 -18.30 -9.00 -18.44
CA LYS A 89 -18.21 -8.84 -19.89
C LYS A 89 -17.82 -10.17 -20.54
N VAL A 90 -18.59 -10.59 -21.54
CA VAL A 90 -18.42 -11.87 -22.25
C VAL A 90 -18.31 -11.60 -23.74
N GLN A 91 -17.24 -12.08 -24.38
CA GLN A 91 -17.12 -12.04 -25.83
C GLN A 91 -17.97 -13.13 -26.47
N VAL A 92 -18.91 -12.73 -27.33
CA VAL A 92 -19.78 -13.62 -28.09
C VAL A 92 -19.39 -13.54 -29.56
N LYS A 93 -18.97 -14.68 -30.13
CA LYS A 93 -18.66 -14.79 -31.55
C LYS A 93 -19.94 -15.06 -32.34
N THR A 94 -20.25 -14.19 -33.30
CA THR A 94 -21.40 -14.33 -34.20
C THR A 94 -20.90 -14.44 -35.65
N LYS A 95 -21.81 -14.78 -36.58
CA LYS A 95 -21.48 -14.77 -38.02
C LYS A 95 -21.09 -13.37 -38.54
N ALA A 96 -21.48 -12.31 -37.84
CA ALA A 96 -21.25 -10.91 -38.22
C ALA A 96 -20.02 -10.27 -37.54
N GLY A 97 -19.32 -10.99 -36.65
CA GLY A 97 -18.20 -10.45 -35.88
C GLY A 97 -18.25 -10.85 -34.40
N THR A 98 -17.39 -10.24 -33.58
CA THR A 98 -17.37 -10.45 -32.12
C THR A 98 -18.08 -9.30 -31.44
N ARG A 99 -19.07 -9.58 -30.60
CA ARG A 99 -19.72 -8.58 -29.74
C ARG A 99 -19.35 -8.83 -28.28
N ILE A 100 -19.32 -7.77 -27.47
CA ILE A 100 -19.22 -7.87 -26.01
C ILE A 100 -20.63 -7.78 -25.43
N ASP A 101 -21.04 -8.82 -24.71
CA ASP A 101 -22.30 -8.87 -23.97
C ASP A 101 -22.01 -8.81 -22.47
N THR A 102 -22.96 -8.28 -21.70
CA THR A 102 -22.93 -8.33 -20.24
C THR A 102 -23.76 -9.51 -19.76
N LYS A 103 -23.18 -10.38 -18.92
CA LYS A 103 -23.88 -11.50 -18.28
C LYS A 103 -23.87 -11.29 -16.76
N LYS A 104 -25.03 -11.48 -16.14
CA LYS A 104 -25.16 -11.56 -14.69
C LYS A 104 -24.78 -12.96 -14.20
N VAL A 105 -23.96 -13.02 -13.17
CA VAL A 105 -23.47 -14.25 -12.54
C VAL A 105 -23.60 -14.14 -11.02
N GLN A 106 -24.00 -15.23 -10.38
CA GLN A 106 -24.04 -15.32 -8.92
C GLN A 106 -22.67 -15.76 -8.39
N ILE A 107 -22.22 -15.14 -7.30
CA ILE A 107 -20.94 -15.44 -6.65
C ILE A 107 -21.18 -16.37 -5.45
N ASN A 108 -21.20 -17.67 -5.76
CA ASN A 108 -21.40 -18.77 -4.81
C ASN A 108 -20.26 -19.79 -4.94
N PHE A 109 -19.03 -19.38 -4.67
CA PHE A 109 -17.86 -20.27 -4.66
C PHE A 109 -17.73 -21.00 -3.33
N VAL A 110 -17.03 -22.13 -3.35
CA VAL A 110 -16.49 -22.76 -2.14
C VAL A 110 -15.08 -22.22 -1.92
N ALA A 111 -14.72 -21.95 -0.66
CA ALA A 111 -13.39 -21.48 -0.29
C ALA A 111 -12.78 -22.40 0.78
N ASP A 112 -11.57 -22.88 0.52
CA ASP A 112 -10.76 -23.62 1.49
C ASP A 112 -9.79 -22.66 2.17
N VAL A 113 -9.89 -22.52 3.49
CA VAL A 113 -9.12 -21.56 4.28
C VAL A 113 -8.13 -22.29 5.19
N ALA A 114 -6.88 -21.85 5.16
CA ALA A 114 -5.83 -22.30 6.05
C ALA A 114 -5.13 -21.09 6.71
N MET A 115 -5.22 -21.00 8.04
CA MET A 115 -4.58 -19.96 8.83
C MET A 115 -3.24 -20.46 9.35
N HIS A 116 -2.19 -19.66 9.21
CA HIS A 116 -0.82 -19.97 9.58
C HIS A 116 -0.29 -18.88 10.53
N ASP A 117 0.51 -19.27 11.51
CA ASP A 117 1.13 -18.31 12.46
C ASP A 117 2.53 -17.86 12.03
N TYR A 118 3.21 -18.67 11.22
CA TYR A 118 4.63 -18.50 10.91
C TYR A 118 4.88 -18.45 9.43
N GLY A 119 5.77 -17.55 9.03
CA GLY A 119 6.28 -17.45 7.68
C GLY A 119 7.23 -18.59 7.29
N LYS A 120 7.94 -18.36 6.19
CA LYS A 120 8.85 -19.34 5.60
C LYS A 120 9.99 -19.68 6.56
N ARG A 121 10.28 -20.97 6.68
CA ARG A 121 11.40 -21.50 7.46
C ARG A 121 12.74 -21.12 6.83
N ILE A 122 13.61 -20.50 7.60
CA ILE A 122 15.00 -20.22 7.24
C ILE A 122 15.89 -21.25 7.97
N PRO A 123 16.62 -22.12 7.25
CA PRO A 123 17.49 -23.10 7.89
C PRO A 123 18.66 -22.40 8.60
N PHE A 124 19.11 -22.92 9.73
CA PHE A 124 20.30 -22.41 10.42
C PHE A 124 21.56 -22.77 9.62
N ALA A 125 21.75 -24.06 9.36
CA ALA A 125 22.81 -24.56 8.50
C ALA A 125 22.42 -24.42 7.02
N GLY A 126 23.30 -23.85 6.20
CA GLY A 126 23.06 -23.70 4.76
C GLY A 126 22.16 -22.53 4.36
N ALA A 127 21.85 -21.60 5.27
CA ALA A 127 21.21 -20.34 4.89
C ALA A 127 22.11 -19.51 3.98
N SER A 128 21.51 -18.93 2.93
CA SER A 128 22.15 -17.96 2.04
C SER A 128 22.48 -16.66 2.79
N ASP A 129 23.32 -15.82 2.20
CA ASP A 129 23.69 -14.53 2.82
C ASP A 129 22.48 -13.60 3.00
N GLU A 130 21.54 -13.60 2.05
CA GLU A 130 20.27 -12.88 2.17
C GLU A 130 19.42 -13.39 3.35
N GLN A 131 19.37 -14.71 3.55
CA GLN A 131 18.65 -15.32 4.66
C GLN A 131 19.28 -14.97 6.00
N ARG A 132 20.61 -14.97 6.08
CA ARG A 132 21.35 -14.54 7.27
C ARG A 132 21.16 -13.06 7.55
N ALA A 133 21.11 -12.22 6.51
CA ALA A 133 20.79 -10.80 6.63
C ALA A 133 19.40 -10.60 7.21
N LYS A 134 18.38 -11.34 6.74
CA LYS A 134 17.03 -11.28 7.32
C LYS A 134 17.01 -11.61 8.81
N ILE A 135 17.73 -12.66 9.23
CA ILE A 135 17.83 -13.03 10.65
C ILE A 135 18.47 -11.91 11.47
N ARG A 136 19.55 -11.30 10.96
CA ARG A 136 20.20 -10.15 11.61
C ARG A 136 19.25 -8.95 11.71
N ASN A 137 18.54 -8.62 10.65
CA ASN A 137 17.59 -7.52 10.65
C ASN A 137 16.47 -7.73 11.70
N TRP A 138 16.02 -8.96 11.93
CA TRP A 138 15.06 -9.25 13.00
C TRP A 138 15.64 -9.01 14.40
N ALA A 139 16.90 -9.41 14.60
CA ALA A 139 17.60 -9.15 15.87
C ALA A 139 17.85 -7.65 16.09
N GLU A 140 18.26 -6.92 15.04
CA GLU A 140 18.46 -5.47 15.05
C GLU A 140 17.16 -4.70 15.29
N ALA A 141 16.03 -5.20 14.79
CA ALA A 141 14.69 -4.67 15.06
C ALA A 141 14.18 -5.00 16.49
N GLY A 142 14.97 -5.70 17.30
CA GLY A 142 14.61 -6.06 18.67
C GLY A 142 13.51 -7.13 18.78
N ILE A 143 13.27 -7.90 17.72
CA ILE A 143 12.28 -8.99 17.74
C ILE A 143 12.84 -10.14 18.58
N PRO A 144 12.12 -10.62 19.61
CA PRO A 144 12.62 -11.66 20.49
C PRO A 144 12.75 -13.00 19.77
N PHE A 145 13.87 -13.69 20.00
CA PHE A 145 14.11 -15.06 19.56
C PHE A 145 13.74 -15.99 20.71
N VAL A 146 12.79 -16.90 20.46
CA VAL A 146 12.19 -17.73 21.50
C VAL A 146 12.14 -19.18 21.05
N SER A 147 12.21 -20.10 22.01
CA SER A 147 12.14 -21.53 21.72
C SER A 147 10.78 -21.90 21.13
N ALA A 148 10.71 -23.02 20.40
CA ALA A 148 9.44 -23.54 19.88
C ALA A 148 8.41 -23.89 20.96
N GLU A 149 8.82 -24.07 22.22
CA GLU A 149 7.92 -24.29 23.34
C GLU A 149 7.36 -22.97 23.87
N ASP A 150 8.23 -21.98 24.10
CA ASP A 150 7.83 -20.66 24.58
C ASP A 150 6.97 -19.91 23.55
N ALA A 151 7.21 -20.17 22.26
CA ALA A 151 6.44 -19.61 21.17
C ALA A 151 4.96 -20.05 21.16
N LYS A 152 4.60 -21.15 21.85
CA LYS A 152 3.23 -21.67 21.83
C LYS A 152 2.29 -20.71 22.57
N GLY A 153 1.33 -20.16 21.85
CA GLY A 153 0.35 -19.22 22.40
C GLY A 153 0.88 -17.79 22.53
N MET A 154 2.10 -17.50 22.05
CA MET A 154 2.53 -16.13 21.85
C MET A 154 1.80 -15.53 20.65
N GLU A 155 1.10 -14.42 20.88
CA GLU A 155 0.38 -13.68 19.84
C GLU A 155 1.11 -12.39 19.43
N SER A 156 2.28 -12.11 20.01
CA SER A 156 3.13 -10.96 19.70
C SER A 156 4.24 -11.27 18.71
N ALA A 157 4.85 -10.24 18.13
CA ALA A 157 5.99 -10.41 17.21
C ALA A 157 7.16 -11.15 17.88
N HIS A 158 7.57 -12.27 17.30
CA HIS A 158 8.71 -13.08 17.76
C HIS A 158 9.32 -13.89 16.60
N VAL A 159 10.53 -14.39 16.80
CA VAL A 159 11.18 -15.37 15.93
C VAL A 159 11.25 -16.70 16.67
N ARG A 160 10.62 -17.73 16.11
CA ARG A 160 10.66 -19.08 16.66
C ARG A 160 11.94 -19.80 16.24
N GLU A 161 12.68 -20.26 17.24
CA GLU A 161 13.85 -21.12 17.10
C GLU A 161 13.44 -22.60 17.17
N ASN A 162 13.71 -23.32 16.08
CA ASN A 162 13.45 -24.76 16.02
C ASN A 162 14.74 -25.50 16.35
N HIS A 163 14.67 -26.47 17.24
CA HIS A 163 15.82 -27.21 17.73
C HIS A 163 15.76 -28.68 17.29
N ASP A 164 16.92 -29.31 17.15
CA ASP A 164 17.02 -30.77 17.01
C ASP A 164 16.87 -31.47 18.37
N ARG A 165 16.98 -32.81 18.38
CA ARG A 165 16.89 -33.61 19.61
C ARG A 165 18.04 -33.37 20.59
N HIS A 166 19.12 -32.73 20.15
CA HIS A 166 20.30 -32.40 20.95
C HIS A 166 20.29 -30.95 21.45
N GLY A 167 19.24 -30.17 21.12
CA GLY A 167 19.11 -28.78 21.51
C GLY A 167 19.85 -27.80 20.59
N ASN A 168 20.35 -28.23 19.43
CA ASN A 168 20.97 -27.31 18.47
C ASN A 168 19.91 -26.64 17.61
N ILE A 169 20.08 -25.36 17.32
CA ILE A 169 19.19 -24.62 16.42
C ILE A 169 19.30 -25.17 15.00
N THR A 170 18.16 -25.57 14.44
CA THR A 170 18.02 -26.07 13.06
C THR A 170 17.45 -25.04 12.10
N SER A 171 16.59 -24.13 12.58
CA SER A 171 15.94 -23.12 11.74
C SER A 171 15.21 -22.03 12.51
N TYR A 172 15.04 -20.89 11.87
CA TYR A 172 14.28 -19.73 12.35
C TYR A 172 12.99 -19.54 11.55
N GLN A 173 11.95 -19.07 12.22
CA GLN A 173 10.68 -18.68 11.61
C GLN A 173 10.11 -17.45 12.31
N ILE A 174 9.94 -16.36 11.57
CA ILE A 174 9.25 -15.19 12.09
C ILE A 174 7.75 -15.45 12.22
N TYR A 175 7.18 -15.03 13.35
CA TYR A 175 5.73 -14.94 13.54
C TYR A 175 5.19 -13.94 12.53
N GLN A 176 4.32 -14.42 11.65
CA GLN A 176 3.70 -13.68 10.57
C GLN A 176 2.33 -14.32 10.37
N PRO A 177 1.30 -13.93 11.14
CA PRO A 177 -0.01 -14.52 11.01
C PRO A 177 -0.59 -14.19 9.63
N HIS A 178 -0.99 -15.21 8.89
CA HIS A 178 -1.60 -15.06 7.56
C HIS A 178 -2.59 -16.18 7.27
N ALA A 179 -3.51 -15.93 6.34
CA ALA A 179 -4.43 -16.92 5.80
C ALA A 179 -4.16 -17.17 4.32
N HIS A 180 -4.14 -18.44 3.94
CA HIS A 180 -4.31 -18.89 2.57
C HIS A 180 -5.78 -19.18 2.34
N VAL A 181 -6.38 -18.51 1.35
CA VAL A 181 -7.76 -18.72 0.92
C VAL A 181 -7.74 -19.23 -0.51
N ARG A 182 -8.15 -20.49 -0.71
CA ARG A 182 -8.21 -21.10 -2.04
C ARG A 182 -9.66 -21.22 -2.48
N ILE A 183 -10.05 -20.38 -3.44
CA ILE A 183 -11.40 -20.29 -4.00
C ILE A 183 -11.52 -21.24 -5.20
N THR A 184 -12.61 -21.98 -5.27
CA THR A 184 -12.89 -22.90 -6.38
C THR A 184 -13.09 -22.18 -7.71
N PRO A 185 -12.76 -22.82 -8.85
CA PRO A 185 -12.90 -22.19 -10.17
C PRO A 185 -14.34 -22.20 -10.69
N ARG A 186 -15.27 -22.81 -9.96
CA ARG A 186 -16.69 -22.95 -10.28
C ARG A 186 -17.52 -22.61 -9.06
N THR A 187 -18.68 -22.03 -9.33
CA THR A 187 -19.72 -21.85 -8.33
C THR A 187 -20.48 -23.14 -8.12
N VAL A 188 -21.23 -23.21 -7.03
CA VAL A 188 -22.13 -24.30 -6.71
C VAL A 188 -23.57 -23.78 -6.71
N GLU A 189 -24.47 -24.58 -7.29
CA GLU A 189 -25.90 -24.30 -7.39
C GLU A 189 -26.65 -25.63 -7.21
N ASN A 190 -27.67 -25.64 -6.34
CA ASN A 190 -28.52 -26.81 -6.09
C ASN A 190 -27.76 -28.11 -5.72
N GLY A 191 -26.66 -27.99 -4.97
CA GLY A 191 -25.86 -29.14 -4.53
C GLY A 191 -24.85 -29.62 -5.57
N GLU A 192 -24.83 -29.01 -6.76
CA GLU A 192 -23.96 -29.38 -7.86
C GLU A 192 -23.02 -28.24 -8.27
N TRP A 193 -21.90 -28.60 -8.88
CA TRP A 193 -21.00 -27.63 -9.49
C TRP A 193 -21.60 -27.06 -10.77
N SER A 194 -21.50 -25.74 -10.96
CA SER A 194 -21.88 -25.11 -12.22
C SER A 194 -21.10 -25.70 -13.39
N ASN A 195 -21.83 -26.01 -14.47
CA ASN A 195 -21.26 -26.52 -15.71
C ASN A 195 -20.36 -25.50 -16.43
N ASP A 196 -20.56 -24.21 -16.16
CA ASP A 196 -19.75 -23.13 -16.71
C ASP A 196 -18.78 -22.54 -15.67
N LYS A 197 -17.92 -21.65 -16.16
CA LYS A 197 -16.93 -20.91 -15.34
C LYS A 197 -17.04 -19.41 -15.53
N PHE A 198 -18.20 -18.92 -15.92
CA PHE A 198 -18.37 -17.50 -16.20
C PHE A 198 -18.12 -16.68 -14.93
N ALA A 199 -18.66 -17.11 -13.80
CA ALA A 199 -18.44 -16.46 -12.50
C ALA A 199 -16.95 -16.33 -12.15
N SER A 200 -16.11 -17.32 -12.48
CA SER A 200 -14.68 -17.27 -12.15
C SER A 200 -13.92 -16.17 -12.89
N ARG A 201 -14.52 -15.56 -13.93
CA ARG A 201 -13.94 -14.42 -14.65
C ARG A 201 -13.90 -13.17 -13.78
N VAL A 202 -14.88 -12.97 -12.90
CA VAL A 202 -14.90 -11.87 -11.91
C VAL A 202 -13.59 -11.86 -11.11
N LEU A 203 -13.10 -13.03 -10.70
CA LEU A 203 -11.85 -13.16 -9.96
C LEU A 203 -10.60 -12.69 -10.72
N ASN A 204 -10.69 -12.43 -12.03
CA ASN A 204 -9.59 -11.95 -12.88
C ASN A 204 -9.71 -10.46 -13.23
N GLU A 205 -10.82 -9.82 -12.88
CA GLU A 205 -11.02 -8.42 -13.21
C GLU A 205 -10.13 -7.54 -12.34
N HIS A 206 -9.56 -6.50 -12.95
CA HIS A 206 -8.70 -5.55 -12.27
C HIS A 206 -9.41 -4.90 -11.09
N ASN A 207 -10.64 -4.43 -11.30
CA ASN A 207 -11.46 -3.80 -10.26
C ASN A 207 -11.78 -4.77 -9.13
N PHE A 208 -12.02 -6.05 -9.41
CA PHE A 208 -12.22 -7.05 -8.37
C PHE A 208 -10.96 -7.21 -7.51
N ALA A 209 -9.79 -7.32 -8.13
CA ALA A 209 -8.52 -7.40 -7.40
C ALA A 209 -8.19 -6.13 -6.60
N MET A 210 -8.56 -4.94 -7.10
CA MET A 210 -8.45 -3.69 -6.34
C MET A 210 -9.38 -3.71 -5.13
N ASN A 211 -10.66 -4.03 -5.33
CA ASN A 211 -11.64 -4.07 -4.24
C ASN A 211 -11.22 -5.05 -3.13
N LEU A 212 -10.69 -6.23 -3.49
CA LEU A 212 -10.14 -7.17 -2.50
C LEU A 212 -9.07 -6.52 -1.60
N ARG A 213 -8.21 -5.64 -2.15
CA ARG A 213 -7.14 -4.98 -1.40
C ARG A 213 -7.68 -3.88 -0.49
N TYR A 214 -8.53 -3.00 -1.03
CA TYR A 214 -9.13 -1.90 -0.25
C TYR A 214 -10.05 -2.42 0.85
N ASP A 215 -10.91 -3.39 0.56
CA ASP A 215 -11.81 -3.94 1.57
C ASP A 215 -11.06 -4.73 2.64
N TRP A 216 -9.97 -5.42 2.28
CA TRP A 216 -9.14 -6.11 3.28
C TRP A 216 -8.55 -5.14 4.29
N GLU A 217 -8.03 -4.00 3.81
CA GLU A 217 -7.56 -2.91 4.66
C GLU A 217 -8.68 -2.37 5.57
N HIS A 218 -9.82 -1.98 5.00
CA HIS A 218 -10.94 -1.42 5.74
C HIS A 218 -11.50 -2.38 6.79
N LEU A 219 -11.66 -3.66 6.43
CA LEU A 219 -12.09 -4.68 7.37
C LEU A 219 -11.08 -4.85 8.49
N GLN A 220 -9.80 -5.02 8.17
CA GLN A 220 -8.77 -5.17 9.18
C GLN A 220 -8.70 -3.98 10.14
N ASN A 221 -8.79 -2.75 9.62
CA ASN A 221 -8.86 -1.53 10.43
C ASN A 221 -10.11 -1.47 11.32
N THR A 222 -11.25 -1.97 10.84
CA THR A 222 -12.48 -2.07 11.64
C THR A 222 -12.30 -3.04 12.81
N TYR A 223 -11.64 -4.19 12.59
CA TYR A 223 -11.35 -5.14 13.67
C TYR A 223 -10.31 -4.58 14.65
N LEU A 224 -9.29 -3.87 14.16
CA LEU A 224 -8.31 -3.19 15.01
C LEU A 224 -8.96 -2.14 15.92
N GLU A 225 -9.89 -1.34 15.37
CA GLU A 225 -10.65 -0.36 16.14
C GLU A 225 -11.53 -1.03 17.21
N ARG A 226 -12.23 -2.12 16.87
CA ARG A 226 -13.03 -2.90 17.82
C ARG A 226 -12.18 -3.53 18.93
N ALA A 227 -10.95 -3.92 18.61
CA ALA A 227 -9.97 -4.42 19.57
C ALA A 227 -9.34 -3.31 20.43
N GLY A 228 -9.66 -2.03 20.17
CA GLY A 228 -9.13 -0.88 20.89
C GLY A 228 -7.69 -0.51 20.49
N SER A 229 -7.19 -1.02 19.37
CA SER A 229 -5.87 -0.67 18.83
C SER A 229 -5.91 0.70 18.15
N ASP A 230 -4.84 1.47 18.28
CA ASP A 230 -4.58 2.73 17.56
C ASP A 230 -3.82 2.50 16.23
N VAL A 231 -3.22 1.32 16.06
CA VAL A 231 -2.52 0.92 14.84
C VAL A 231 -3.50 0.75 13.68
N ARG A 232 -3.11 1.20 12.49
CA ARG A 232 -3.88 1.02 11.25
C ARG A 232 -2.99 0.46 10.15
N VAL A 233 -3.61 -0.25 9.23
CA VAL A 233 -2.99 -0.77 8.00
C VAL A 233 -3.46 0.05 6.81
N THR A 234 -2.63 0.17 5.78
CA THR A 234 -2.97 0.78 4.49
C THR A 234 -2.60 -0.18 3.36
N CYS A 235 -3.41 -0.24 2.30
CA CYS A 235 -3.06 -0.95 1.06
C CYS A 235 -2.46 -0.01 0.01
N THR A 236 -2.35 1.28 0.31
CA THR A 236 -1.72 2.29 -0.54
C THR A 236 -0.27 2.55 -0.10
N PRO A 237 0.63 2.96 -1.01
CA PRO A 237 1.98 3.34 -0.62
C PRO A 237 1.95 4.55 0.33
N GLU A 238 2.87 4.61 1.31
CA GLU A 238 2.99 5.69 2.31
C GLU A 238 2.93 7.12 1.73
N VAL A 239 3.35 7.32 0.48
CA VAL A 239 3.34 8.62 -0.21
C VAL A 239 1.93 9.11 -0.56
N GLN A 240 0.92 8.22 -0.58
CA GLN A 240 -0.50 8.55 -0.78
C GLN A 240 -1.32 8.59 0.52
N ASP A 241 -0.72 8.18 1.64
CA ASP A 241 -1.40 7.98 2.93
C ASP A 241 -1.48 9.30 3.72
N GLY A 242 -1.99 10.35 3.07
CA GLY A 242 -2.39 11.58 3.73
C GLY A 242 -3.73 11.39 4.42
N TYR A 243 -3.80 10.56 5.47
CA TYR A 243 -5.01 10.24 6.23
C TYR A 243 -5.81 11.50 6.60
N PRO A 244 -7.00 11.75 6.00
CA PRO A 244 -7.96 12.69 6.55
C PRO A 244 -9.07 11.84 7.18
N LEU A 245 -9.16 11.84 8.51
CA LEU A 245 -10.39 11.46 9.23
C LEU A 245 -11.56 12.22 8.59
N HIS A 246 -12.34 11.56 7.74
CA HIS A 246 -13.66 12.07 7.33
C HIS A 246 -14.69 11.06 7.79
N VAL A 247 -15.24 11.40 8.96
CA VAL A 247 -16.58 11.01 9.40
C VAL A 247 -17.51 11.12 8.20
N GLN A 248 -18.13 10.00 7.82
CA GLN A 248 -19.16 9.99 6.79
C GLN A 248 -20.30 10.91 7.23
N THR A 249 -20.47 12.04 6.56
CA THR A 249 -21.75 12.73 6.46
C THR A 249 -22.30 12.56 5.06
N GLU A 250 -23.61 12.44 5.01
CA GLU A 250 -24.42 11.86 3.95
C GLU A 250 -24.38 12.58 2.58
N THR A 251 -24.54 11.76 1.53
CA THR A 251 -25.09 12.04 0.18
C THR A 251 -24.32 12.90 -0.84
N LYS A 252 -23.93 12.28 -1.97
CA LYS A 252 -24.63 12.37 -3.28
C LYS A 252 -23.88 11.53 -4.35
N ASP A 253 -24.65 10.90 -5.23
CA ASP A 253 -24.21 9.98 -6.30
C ASP A 253 -22.99 10.45 -7.11
N PRO A 254 -22.02 9.58 -7.42
CA PRO A 254 -21.06 9.82 -8.48
C PRO A 254 -21.55 9.22 -9.80
N VAL A 255 -21.87 10.10 -10.76
CA VAL A 255 -22.01 9.75 -12.18
C VAL A 255 -20.70 9.19 -12.69
N THR A 256 -20.68 7.89 -12.99
CA THR A 256 -19.59 7.19 -13.67
C THR A 256 -19.43 7.70 -15.11
N ARG A 257 -18.26 8.29 -15.44
CA ARG A 257 -17.84 8.51 -16.83
C ARG A 257 -16.93 7.36 -17.28
N ASN A 258 -17.40 6.60 -18.26
CA ASN A 258 -16.71 5.47 -18.90
C ASN A 258 -15.52 5.94 -19.77
N ILE A 259 -14.36 5.30 -19.63
CA ILE A 259 -13.13 5.58 -20.41
C ILE A 259 -12.70 4.44 -21.35
N GLU A 260 -13.28 3.25 -21.27
CA GLU A 260 -12.81 2.09 -22.07
C GLU A 260 -13.67 1.74 -23.29
N GLU A 261 -14.20 2.74 -24.00
CA GLU A 261 -14.98 2.50 -25.23
C GLU A 261 -14.23 2.79 -26.54
N ARG A 262 -12.89 2.92 -26.55
CA ARG A 262 -12.16 3.26 -27.80
C ARG A 262 -10.83 2.56 -28.08
N LEU A 263 -10.62 1.35 -27.56
CA LEU A 263 -9.48 0.53 -27.98
C LEU A 263 -9.91 -0.83 -28.54
N SER A 264 -10.40 -0.78 -29.77
CA SER A 264 -9.84 -1.52 -30.92
C SER A 264 -10.88 -2.20 -31.82
N GLU A 265 -11.43 -1.45 -32.78
CA GLU A 265 -11.63 -1.99 -34.12
C GLU A 265 -10.89 -1.10 -35.12
N LYS A 266 -9.81 -1.65 -35.68
CA LYS A 266 -9.43 -1.44 -37.09
C LYS A 266 -10.41 -2.32 -37.90
N SER A 267 -10.91 -1.95 -39.07
CA SER A 267 -10.31 -1.12 -40.12
C SER A 267 -11.37 -0.78 -41.18
N GLU A 268 -11.60 0.51 -41.42
CA GLU A 268 -12.10 1.05 -42.68
C GLU A 268 -11.30 2.31 -43.02
N PRO A 269 -11.14 2.67 -44.31
CA PRO A 269 -10.19 3.69 -44.75
C PRO A 269 -10.54 5.05 -44.16
N ILE A 270 -9.56 5.63 -43.49
CA ILE A 270 -9.68 6.83 -42.66
C ILE A 270 -9.73 8.05 -43.58
N SER A 271 -10.78 8.88 -43.49
CA SER A 271 -10.82 10.18 -44.16
C SER A 271 -9.74 11.12 -43.60
N GLU A 272 -9.21 12.04 -44.43
CA GLU A 272 -8.15 13.00 -44.04
C GLU A 272 -8.47 13.76 -42.74
N GLU A 273 -9.75 14.04 -42.49
CA GLU A 273 -10.24 14.72 -41.30
C GLU A 273 -10.02 13.92 -39.99
N VAL A 274 -10.16 12.59 -40.05
CA VAL A 274 -9.91 11.69 -38.91
C VAL A 274 -8.41 11.45 -38.70
N ALA A 275 -7.60 11.56 -39.76
CA ALA A 275 -6.14 11.54 -39.63
C ALA A 275 -5.63 12.81 -38.91
N ALA A 276 -6.15 13.99 -39.27
CA ALA A 276 -5.81 15.26 -38.62
C ALA A 276 -6.22 15.30 -37.13
N GLU A 277 -7.39 14.76 -36.77
CA GLU A 277 -7.81 14.70 -35.36
C GLU A 277 -6.95 13.73 -34.54
N ARG A 278 -6.50 12.62 -35.13
CA ARG A 278 -5.57 11.67 -34.48
C ARG A 278 -4.18 12.28 -34.28
N GLU A 279 -3.73 13.14 -35.18
CA GLU A 279 -2.48 13.89 -35.04
C GLU A 279 -2.56 14.88 -33.87
N LYS A 280 -3.63 15.68 -33.80
CA LYS A 280 -3.91 16.55 -32.63
C LYS A 280 -4.05 15.79 -31.31
N GLN A 281 -4.54 14.54 -31.35
CA GLN A 281 -4.61 13.69 -30.18
C GLN A 281 -3.23 13.18 -29.75
N ARG A 282 -2.33 12.90 -30.70
CA ARG A 282 -0.94 12.50 -30.42
C ARG A 282 -0.16 13.66 -29.82
N GLU A 283 -0.32 14.86 -30.36
CA GLU A 283 0.27 16.08 -29.81
C GLU A 283 -0.18 16.30 -28.36
N ARG A 284 -1.49 16.22 -28.07
CA ARG A 284 -2.02 16.31 -26.70
C ARG A 284 -1.50 15.24 -25.74
N ASN A 285 -1.33 14.00 -26.24
CA ASN A 285 -0.78 12.92 -25.43
C ASN A 285 0.72 13.09 -25.17
N GLN A 286 1.44 13.63 -26.16
CA GLN A 286 2.86 13.93 -26.04
C GLN A 286 3.09 15.09 -25.06
N GLU A 287 2.29 16.16 -25.15
CA GLU A 287 2.29 17.25 -24.15
C GLU A 287 1.96 16.75 -22.74
N ALA A 288 1.04 15.79 -22.60
CA ALA A 288 0.71 15.19 -21.30
C ALA A 288 1.87 14.34 -20.75
N GLN A 289 2.58 13.60 -21.62
CA GLN A 289 3.77 12.84 -21.24
C GLN A 289 4.95 13.76 -20.88
N GLU A 290 5.13 14.86 -21.60
CA GLU A 290 6.14 15.87 -21.29
C GLU A 290 5.83 16.56 -19.95
N LYS A 291 4.56 16.86 -19.65
CA LYS A 291 4.15 17.37 -18.33
C LYS A 291 4.39 16.38 -17.20
N LEU A 292 4.16 15.10 -17.43
CA LEU A 292 4.45 14.04 -16.45
C LEU A 292 5.96 13.88 -16.24
N ALA A 293 6.76 13.93 -17.31
CA ALA A 293 8.21 13.87 -17.22
C ALA A 293 8.81 15.06 -16.45
N ILE A 294 8.27 16.27 -16.67
CA ILE A 294 8.64 17.48 -15.90
C ILE A 294 8.24 17.33 -14.42
N ASP A 295 7.08 16.74 -14.12
CA ASP A 295 6.65 16.46 -12.74
C ASP A 295 7.53 15.41 -12.06
N ASP A 296 7.97 14.39 -12.80
CA ASP A 296 8.90 13.37 -12.31
C ASP A 296 10.30 13.95 -12.07
N GLU A 297 10.82 14.78 -12.98
CA GLU A 297 12.10 15.48 -12.80
C GLU A 297 12.04 16.42 -11.59
N PHE A 298 10.93 17.15 -11.40
CA PHE A 298 10.69 17.96 -10.22
C PHE A 298 10.66 17.12 -8.93
N ARG A 299 10.01 15.95 -8.94
CA ARG A 299 9.96 15.04 -7.79
C ARG A 299 11.34 14.52 -7.41
N GLU A 300 12.19 14.21 -8.38
CA GLU A 300 13.55 13.74 -8.10
C GLU A 300 14.44 14.86 -7.54
N VAL A 301 14.40 16.06 -8.13
CA VAL A 301 15.10 17.23 -7.60
C VAL A 301 14.62 17.57 -6.17
N HIS A 302 13.31 17.44 -5.92
CA HIS A 302 12.72 17.65 -4.60
C HIS A 302 13.18 16.62 -3.56
N LYS A 303 13.16 15.32 -3.91
CA LYS A 303 13.63 14.24 -3.03
C LYS A 303 15.11 14.40 -2.70
N GLU A 304 15.94 14.74 -3.68
CA GLU A 304 17.38 14.89 -3.45
C GLU A 304 17.67 16.09 -2.54
N THR A 305 16.94 17.19 -2.71
CA THR A 305 17.08 18.35 -1.81
C THR A 305 16.60 18.03 -0.39
N LEU A 306 15.52 17.25 -0.23
CA LEU A 306 15.11 16.79 1.11
C LEU A 306 16.16 15.88 1.76
N ARG A 307 16.80 15.00 0.99
CA ARG A 307 17.91 14.18 1.49
C ARG A 307 19.09 15.03 1.93
N GLU A 308 19.50 16.01 1.13
CA GLU A 308 20.58 16.92 1.48
C GLU A 308 20.27 17.74 2.74
N LEU A 309 19.03 18.25 2.87
CA LEU A 309 18.59 18.97 4.08
C LEU A 309 18.62 18.09 5.32
N GLN A 310 18.27 16.81 5.17
CA GLN A 310 18.29 15.84 6.26
C GLN A 310 19.72 15.45 6.64
N ILE A 311 20.65 15.39 5.68
CA ILE A 311 22.09 15.22 5.95
C ILE A 311 22.64 16.43 6.70
N ASP A 312 22.30 17.65 6.27
CA ASP A 312 22.73 18.87 6.93
C ASP A 312 22.19 18.94 8.38
N GLN A 313 20.91 18.60 8.60
CA GLN A 313 20.31 18.52 9.93
C GLN A 313 20.97 17.44 10.81
N PHE A 314 21.32 16.29 10.24
CA PHE A 314 22.00 15.23 10.98
C PHE A 314 23.45 15.59 11.34
N GLN A 315 24.11 16.42 10.53
CA GLN A 315 25.41 17.01 10.87
C GLN A 315 25.29 18.08 11.97
N GLU A 316 24.19 18.83 12.00
CA GLU A 316 23.88 19.80 13.07
C GLU A 316 23.70 19.11 14.43
N GLU A 317 22.87 18.06 14.49
CA GLU A 317 22.54 17.32 15.72
C GLU A 317 23.76 16.62 16.34
N ASN A 318 24.77 16.31 15.54
CA ASN A 318 26.01 15.64 15.97
C ASN A 318 27.21 16.59 16.16
N SER A 319 27.06 17.89 15.95
CA SER A 319 28.14 18.88 16.18
C SER A 319 28.15 19.32 17.65
N GLY A 320 29.12 18.83 18.43
CA GLY A 320 29.26 19.10 19.87
C GLY A 320 29.78 20.50 20.22
N ASP A 321 29.30 21.53 19.54
CA ASP A 321 29.92 22.85 19.52
C ASP A 321 29.24 23.90 20.42
N ALA A 322 29.99 24.98 20.71
CA ALA A 322 29.54 26.08 21.55
C ALA A 322 28.36 26.88 20.94
N PRO A 323 27.50 27.52 21.76
CA PRO A 323 26.25 28.16 21.31
C PRO A 323 26.40 29.23 20.22
N GLU A 324 27.54 29.94 20.19
CA GLU A 324 27.85 30.98 19.19
C GLU A 324 28.18 30.38 17.81
N ALA A 325 28.81 29.20 17.77
CA ALA A 325 29.07 28.46 16.54
C ALA A 325 27.79 27.80 15.98
N GLN A 326 26.82 27.51 16.85
CA GLN A 326 25.50 27.00 16.47
C GLN A 326 24.69 28.07 15.71
N GLN A 327 24.74 29.34 16.14
CA GLN A 327 24.06 30.44 15.43
C GLN A 327 24.64 30.69 14.03
N TYR A 328 25.97 30.67 13.88
CA TYR A 328 26.62 30.85 12.58
C TYR A 328 26.29 29.73 11.59
N ARG A 329 26.19 28.47 12.05
CA ARG A 329 25.83 27.34 11.20
C ARG A 329 24.37 27.29 10.81
N ILE A 330 23.45 27.71 11.69
CA ILE A 330 22.04 27.87 11.33
C ILE A 330 21.92 28.90 10.19
N VAL A 331 22.65 30.01 10.27
CA VAL A 331 22.69 31.01 9.17
C VAL A 331 23.25 30.40 7.89
N GLU A 332 24.26 29.55 7.98
CA GLU A 332 24.86 28.86 6.83
C GLU A 332 23.91 27.82 6.21
N TRP A 333 23.17 27.07 7.04
CA TRP A 333 22.10 26.15 6.62
C TRP A 333 21.01 26.89 5.86
N TYR A 334 20.47 27.98 6.42
CA TYR A 334 19.45 28.80 5.74
C TYR A 334 19.99 29.45 4.45
N ARG A 335 21.26 29.84 4.41
CA ARG A 335 21.90 30.36 3.20
C ARG A 335 22.05 29.28 2.12
N ASN A 336 22.34 28.03 2.51
CA ASN A 336 22.45 26.91 1.59
C ASN A 336 21.08 26.47 1.07
N VAL A 337 20.06 26.45 1.93
CA VAL A 337 18.65 26.29 1.54
C VAL A 337 18.26 27.39 0.54
N GLY A 338 18.56 28.65 0.82
CA GLY A 338 18.29 29.78 -0.06
C GLY A 338 18.95 29.66 -1.43
N ARG A 339 20.24 29.29 -1.49
CA ARG A 339 20.96 29.08 -2.76
C ARG A 339 20.42 27.90 -3.57
N ARG A 340 20.04 26.80 -2.90
CA ARG A 340 19.41 25.63 -3.55
C ARG A 340 18.05 26.02 -4.14
N LEU A 341 17.26 26.81 -3.41
CA LEU A 341 15.97 27.34 -3.87
C LEU A 341 16.10 28.36 -5.01
N GLU A 342 17.16 29.17 -5.04
CA GLU A 342 17.44 30.06 -6.18
C GLU A 342 17.74 29.27 -7.46
N GLY A 343 18.49 28.16 -7.36
CA GLY A 343 18.72 27.26 -8.50
C GLY A 343 17.44 26.62 -9.06
N TRP A 344 16.41 26.45 -8.24
CA TRP A 344 15.10 25.92 -8.65
C TRP A 344 14.23 26.95 -9.38
N ARG A 345 14.42 28.25 -9.10
CA ARG A 345 13.70 29.34 -9.75
C ARG A 345 13.95 29.35 -11.26
N ASP A 346 15.15 28.98 -11.66
CA ASP A 346 15.56 28.94 -13.07
C ASP A 346 15.19 27.61 -13.75
N ALA A 347 14.92 26.55 -12.96
CA ALA A 347 14.58 25.21 -13.46
C ALA A 347 13.07 24.98 -13.68
N VAL A 348 12.19 25.52 -12.83
CA VAL A 348 10.72 25.29 -12.93
C VAL A 348 9.91 26.56 -12.54
N PRO A 349 9.82 27.55 -13.43
CA PRO A 349 9.28 28.88 -13.09
C PRO A 349 7.79 28.91 -12.70
N GLU A 350 6.95 28.03 -13.24
CA GLU A 350 5.50 28.01 -12.95
C GLU A 350 5.17 27.51 -11.53
N LYS A 351 6.04 26.70 -10.92
CA LYS A 351 5.85 26.15 -9.57
C LYS A 351 6.53 26.98 -8.47
N ALA A 352 7.40 27.92 -8.85
CA ALA A 352 8.04 28.86 -7.93
C ALA A 352 7.02 29.74 -7.19
N ALA A 353 5.91 30.12 -7.85
CA ALA A 353 4.86 30.96 -7.26
C ALA A 353 4.12 30.28 -6.08
N GLN A 354 3.80 28.98 -6.21
CA GLN A 354 3.12 28.19 -5.17
C GLN A 354 4.01 28.02 -3.93
N TRP A 355 5.33 27.96 -4.12
CA TRP A 355 6.29 27.90 -3.03
C TRP A 355 6.59 29.26 -2.41
N GLN A 356 6.57 30.33 -3.19
CA GLN A 356 6.65 31.70 -2.67
C GLN A 356 5.52 31.96 -1.66
N GLU A 357 4.31 31.49 -1.97
CA GLU A 357 3.14 31.58 -1.09
C GLU A 357 3.34 30.80 0.22
N ARG A 358 3.90 29.57 0.14
CA ARG A 358 4.28 28.78 1.32
C ARG A 358 5.38 29.42 2.15
N LEU A 359 6.44 29.95 1.55
CA LEU A 359 7.51 30.65 2.28
C LEU A 359 7.00 31.91 2.98
N GLN A 360 6.11 32.67 2.32
CA GLN A 360 5.42 33.80 2.96
C GLN A 360 4.56 33.33 4.15
N SER A 361 3.92 32.17 4.06
CA SER A 361 3.14 31.59 5.17
C SER A 361 4.01 31.12 6.36
N MET A 362 5.27 30.75 6.11
CA MET A 362 6.23 30.34 7.15
C MET A 362 6.99 31.52 7.77
N LYS A 363 6.98 32.68 7.11
CA LYS A 363 7.63 33.92 7.55
C LYS A 363 7.28 34.35 8.98
N PRO A 364 6.03 34.24 9.47
CA PRO A 364 5.70 34.58 10.86
C PRO A 364 6.36 33.63 11.88
N ARG A 365 6.48 32.34 11.54
CA ARG A 365 7.18 31.34 12.37
C ARG A 365 8.68 31.62 12.44
N LEU A 366 9.28 31.95 11.30
CA LEU A 366 10.69 32.38 11.24
C LEU A 366 10.92 33.67 12.06
N LYS A 367 9.99 34.63 11.98
CA LYS A 367 10.03 35.88 12.75
C LYS A 367 10.01 35.64 14.27
N ALA A 368 9.22 34.67 14.72
CA ALA A 368 9.13 34.28 16.12
C ALA A 368 10.41 33.57 16.63
N TRP A 369 11.13 32.86 15.75
CA TRP A 369 12.33 32.11 16.10
C TRP A 369 13.62 32.95 16.07
N PHE A 370 13.73 33.89 15.12
CA PHE A 370 14.95 34.69 14.94
C PHE A 370 14.93 36.05 15.65
N GLY A 371 13.83 36.43 16.31
CA GLY A 371 13.67 37.74 16.96
C GLY A 371 13.84 38.93 16.00
N TYR A 372 13.82 38.68 14.68
CA TYR A 372 14.20 39.64 13.66
C TYR A 372 12.96 40.36 13.14
N SER A 373 12.76 41.62 13.54
CA SER A 373 11.85 42.53 12.85
C SER A 373 12.60 43.18 11.69
N PRO A 374 12.29 42.87 10.42
CA PRO A 374 12.70 43.76 9.35
C PRO A 374 11.98 45.11 9.56
N PRO A 375 12.63 46.25 9.29
CA PRO A 375 11.97 47.55 9.36
C PRO A 375 10.76 47.56 8.42
N ASP A 376 9.66 48.15 8.88
CA ASP A 376 8.45 48.30 8.10
C ASP A 376 8.80 49.02 6.78
N PRO A 377 8.36 48.55 5.60
CA PRO A 377 8.60 49.28 4.35
C PRO A 377 8.07 50.73 4.41
N GLU A 378 7.08 51.05 5.25
CA GLU A 378 6.64 52.43 5.49
C GLU A 378 7.65 53.27 6.32
N ASP A 379 8.54 52.63 7.09
CA ASP A 379 9.56 53.30 7.91
C ASP A 379 10.84 53.64 7.10
N THR A 380 10.96 53.12 5.87
CA THR A 380 12.06 53.46 4.95
C THR A 380 11.84 54.77 4.19
N ALA A 381 10.62 55.33 4.20
CA ALA A 381 10.33 56.63 3.61
C ALA A 381 10.77 57.82 4.51
N SER A 382 11.13 57.56 5.76
CA SER A 382 11.46 58.59 6.78
C SER A 382 12.97 58.85 6.95
N ARG A 383 13.84 57.98 6.42
CA ARG A 383 15.31 58.04 6.67
C ARG A 383 16.18 58.56 5.52
N ASN A 384 15.59 59.19 4.50
CA ASN A 384 16.34 59.95 3.50
C ASN A 384 16.53 61.40 3.94
N GLY A 385 17.24 61.62 5.05
CA GLY A 385 17.50 62.99 5.52
C GLY A 385 18.18 63.09 6.87
N ALA A 386 19.38 62.52 7.02
CA ALA A 386 20.36 63.00 7.99
C ALA A 386 21.74 62.43 7.66
N ASP A 387 22.70 63.33 7.42
CA ASP A 387 24.11 62.99 7.19
C ASP A 387 24.71 62.22 8.39
N PRO A 388 25.70 61.33 8.14
CA PRO A 388 26.37 60.58 9.20
C PRO A 388 27.26 61.49 10.06
N PRO A 389 27.27 61.33 11.40
CA PRO A 389 28.25 62.01 12.25
C PRO A 389 29.64 61.35 12.13
N GLU A 390 30.68 62.19 12.04
CA GLU A 390 32.10 61.82 11.91
C GLU A 390 32.64 60.95 13.07
N PRO A 391 33.62 60.07 12.79
CA PRO A 391 34.19 59.16 13.78
C PRO A 391 35.18 59.88 14.72
N GLN A 392 34.92 59.81 16.03
CA GLN A 392 35.88 60.21 17.06
C GLN A 392 37.08 59.24 17.08
N ARG A 393 38.28 59.77 16.79
CA ARG A 393 39.56 59.11 17.04
C ARG A 393 39.89 59.16 18.52
N THR A 394 40.18 58.03 19.13
CA THR A 394 40.94 57.97 20.39
C THR A 394 42.37 57.53 20.08
N GLU A 395 43.32 58.44 20.25
CA GLU A 395 44.76 58.16 20.23
C GLU A 395 45.22 57.47 21.54
N PRO A 396 46.36 56.76 21.53
CA PRO A 396 46.81 55.96 22.67
C PRO A 396 47.69 56.78 23.62
N GLU A 397 47.51 56.62 24.93
CA GLU A 397 48.48 57.10 25.94
C GLU A 397 49.25 55.93 26.56
N HIS A 398 50.58 55.99 26.39
CA HIS A 398 51.59 55.26 27.14
C HIS A 398 52.04 56.12 28.34
N ASP A 399 52.29 55.45 29.49
CA ASP A 399 53.19 55.82 30.60
C ASP A 399 53.33 57.30 31.02
N ARG A 400 52.82 57.63 32.24
CA ARG A 400 53.64 57.83 33.46
C ARG A 400 52.81 58.16 34.70
#